data_AF-A0A511NAZ1-F1
#
_entry.id   AF-A0A511NAZ1-F1
#
_cell.length_a   1.000
_cell.length_b   1.000
_cell.length_c   1.000
_cell.angle_alpha   90.00
_cell.angle_beta   90.00
_cell.angle_gamma   90.00
#
_symmetry.space_group_name_H-M   'P 1'
#
loop_
_entity.id
_entity.type
_entity.pdbx_description
1 polymer ?
#
loop_
_entity_poly.entity_id
_entity_poly.type
_entity_poly.pdbx_seq_one_letter_code
_entity_poly.pdbx_strand_id
1 'polypeptide(L)'
;MTSFPHLLIPQPARIRIYPLETVVAEKFAALLELGRATTRMKDLYDLHTILSRETFELSLLQQVTLRAFMNRNTPRKAQEEVFSPEFWDDPALQGRWRLFLRRTGLDAPQNLRTLMETLAGFLQPTLGPSAAKTWVPERGNWQNPSP
;
A
#
# COMPACT_ATOMS: atom_id res chain seq x y z
N MET A 1 4.94 -39.90 28.65
CA MET A 1 3.74 -39.06 28.41
C MET A 1 4.17 -37.63 28.62
N THR A 2 4.19 -36.81 27.56
CA THR A 2 4.59 -35.40 27.67
C THR A 2 3.41 -34.57 27.20
N SER A 3 2.72 -33.97 28.16
CA SER A 3 1.56 -33.12 27.94
C SER A 3 2.05 -31.71 27.61
N PHE A 4 1.53 -31.13 26.53
CA PHE A 4 1.77 -29.72 26.17
C PHE A 4 0.66 -28.85 26.78
N PRO A 5 0.98 -27.67 27.35
CA PRO A 5 -0.06 -26.82 27.90
C PRO A 5 -0.92 -26.24 26.78
N HIS A 6 -2.23 -26.40 26.89
CA HIS A 6 -3.20 -25.73 26.03
C HIS A 6 -3.12 -24.22 26.29
N LEU A 7 -2.66 -23.45 25.30
CA LEU A 7 -2.86 -21.99 25.26
C LEU A 7 -4.34 -21.70 24.99
N LEU A 8 -5.17 -21.84 26.02
CA LEU A 8 -6.50 -21.24 26.08
C LEU A 8 -6.30 -19.74 26.31
N ILE A 9 -6.50 -18.92 25.28
CA ILE A 9 -6.73 -17.48 25.45
C ILE A 9 -8.23 -17.36 25.82
N PRO A 10 -8.62 -17.10 27.08
CA PRO A 10 -10.01 -17.15 27.50
C PRO A 10 -10.70 -15.79 27.38
N GLN A 11 -10.32 -14.97 26.38
CA GLN A 11 -10.99 -13.70 26.10
C GLN A 11 -11.13 -13.53 24.58
N PRO A 12 -12.31 -13.12 24.06
CA PRO A 12 -12.44 -12.79 22.66
C PRO A 12 -11.49 -11.64 22.34
N ALA A 13 -10.46 -11.93 21.52
CA ALA A 13 -9.64 -10.88 20.94
C ALA A 13 -10.58 -9.99 20.11
N ARG A 14 -10.79 -8.74 20.54
CA ARG A 14 -11.51 -7.76 19.73
C ARG A 14 -10.60 -7.38 18.56
N ILE A 15 -10.70 -8.15 17.48
CA ILE A 15 -10.04 -7.84 16.22
C ILE A 15 -10.78 -6.64 15.64
N ARG A 16 -10.10 -5.51 15.57
CA ARG A 16 -10.61 -4.32 14.91
C ARG A 16 -10.51 -4.59 13.41
N ILE A 17 -11.63 -4.91 12.77
CA ILE A 17 -11.69 -5.05 11.32
C ILE A 17 -11.63 -3.64 10.75
N TYR A 18 -10.43 -3.20 10.37
CA TYR A 18 -10.26 -1.92 9.72
C TYR A 18 -10.72 -2.04 8.27
N PRO A 19 -11.47 -1.05 7.74
CA PRO A 19 -11.76 -0.97 6.31
C PRO A 19 -10.46 -1.01 5.50
N LEU A 20 -10.47 -1.68 4.34
CA LEU A 20 -9.28 -1.84 3.51
C LEU A 20 -8.70 -0.49 3.07
N GLU A 21 -9.54 0.53 2.89
CA GLU A 21 -9.13 1.90 2.60
C GLU A 21 -8.23 2.45 3.70
N THR A 22 -8.54 2.16 4.97
CA THR A 22 -7.71 2.57 6.10
C THR A 22 -6.37 1.83 6.08
N VAL A 23 -6.38 0.53 5.77
CA VAL A 23 -5.14 -0.27 5.64
C VAL A 23 -4.25 0.30 4.53
N VAL A 24 -4.82 0.62 3.38
CA VAL A 24 -4.13 1.24 2.24
C VAL A 24 -3.57 2.60 2.63
N ALA A 25 -4.36 3.48 3.24
CA ALA A 25 -3.94 4.80 3.70
C ALA A 25 -2.78 4.74 4.70
N GLU A 26 -2.84 3.83 5.67
CA GLU A 26 -1.81 3.65 6.68
C GLU A 26 -0.51 3.08 6.08
N LYS A 27 -0.60 2.14 5.14
CA LYS A 27 0.57 1.63 4.39
C LYS A 27 1.19 2.70 3.51
N PHE A 28 0.36 3.54 2.89
CA PHE A 28 0.84 4.65 2.09
C PHE A 28 1.59 5.69 2.96
N ALA A 29 1.00 6.11 4.09
CA ALA A 29 1.66 7.02 5.02
C ALA A 29 3.01 6.45 5.51
N ALA A 30 3.04 5.16 5.85
CA ALA A 30 4.25 4.46 6.27
C ALA A 30 5.32 4.41 5.17
N LEU A 31 4.93 4.21 3.91
CA LEU A 31 5.85 4.21 2.77
C LEU A 31 6.52 5.59 2.62
N LEU A 32 5.74 6.66 2.75
CA LEU A 32 6.25 8.03 2.68
C LEU A 32 7.21 8.37 3.83
N GLU A 33 6.88 7.96 5.06
CA GLU A 33 7.74 8.17 6.23
C GLU A 33 9.12 7.51 6.10
N LEU A 34 9.16 6.31 5.53
CA LEU A 34 10.40 5.52 5.45
C LEU A 34 11.25 5.90 4.24
N GLY A 35 10.65 6.34 3.14
CA GLY A 35 11.37 6.67 1.91
C GLY A 35 12.38 5.58 1.52
N ARG A 36 13.62 5.99 1.20
CA ARG A 36 14.69 5.07 0.74
C ARG A 36 15.16 4.09 1.82
N ALA A 37 14.90 4.39 3.08
CA ALA A 37 15.14 3.47 4.19
C ALA A 37 14.10 2.35 4.25
N THR A 38 13.11 2.31 3.34
CA THR A 38 12.12 1.25 3.31
C THR A 38 12.78 -0.13 3.20
N THR A 39 12.57 -0.92 4.25
CA THR A 39 12.80 -2.36 4.30
C THR A 39 11.50 -3.14 4.14
N ARG A 40 10.37 -2.43 4.04
CA ARG A 40 9.02 -2.99 4.04
C ARG A 40 8.59 -3.37 2.63
N MET A 41 9.39 -4.20 1.95
CA MET A 41 9.04 -4.78 0.65
C MET A 41 7.68 -5.49 0.70
N LYS A 42 7.38 -6.10 1.85
CA LYS A 42 6.06 -6.67 2.12
C LYS A 42 4.92 -5.65 2.03
N ASP A 43 5.09 -4.41 2.50
CA ASP A 43 4.02 -3.41 2.40
C ASP A 43 3.74 -3.00 0.94
N LEU A 44 4.78 -2.92 0.10
CA LEU A 44 4.61 -2.70 -1.34
C LEU A 44 3.84 -3.87 -2.00
N TYR A 45 4.18 -5.09 -1.61
CA TYR A 45 3.46 -6.28 -2.07
C TYR A 45 2.01 -6.35 -1.56
N ASP A 46 1.77 -6.01 -0.29
CA ASP A 46 0.44 -5.99 0.29
C ASP A 46 -0.43 -4.96 -0.44
N LEU A 47 0.11 -3.75 -0.73
CA LEU A 47 -0.57 -2.76 -1.56
C LEU A 47 -0.86 -3.33 -2.96
N HIS A 48 0.14 -3.88 -3.64
CA HIS A 48 -0.05 -4.50 -4.96
C HIS A 48 -1.21 -5.51 -4.95
N THR A 49 -1.21 -6.41 -3.96
CA THR A 49 -2.20 -7.47 -3.82
C THR A 49 -3.60 -6.88 -3.61
N ILE A 50 -3.74 -5.92 -2.71
CA ILE A 50 -5.02 -5.26 -2.42
C ILE A 50 -5.56 -4.56 -3.67
N LEU A 51 -4.71 -3.76 -4.35
CA LEU A 51 -5.10 -2.99 -5.54
C LEU A 51 -5.46 -3.88 -6.74
N SER A 52 -4.90 -5.10 -6.81
CA SER A 52 -5.19 -6.05 -7.88
C SER A 52 -6.51 -6.81 -7.71
N ARG A 53 -7.18 -6.68 -6.57
CA ARG A 53 -8.36 -7.51 -6.21
C ARG A 53 -9.57 -6.70 -5.81
N GLU A 54 -9.35 -5.51 -5.29
CA GLU A 54 -10.39 -4.75 -4.61
C GLU A 54 -10.75 -3.49 -5.40
N THR A 55 -12.03 -3.15 -5.33
CA THR A 55 -12.60 -1.93 -5.89
C THR A 55 -12.60 -0.84 -4.82
N PHE A 56 -12.28 0.39 -5.20
CA PHE A 56 -12.22 1.50 -4.26
C PHE A 56 -12.93 2.75 -4.78
N GLU A 57 -13.59 3.47 -3.88
CA GLU A 57 -14.10 4.81 -4.14
C GLU A 57 -13.02 5.85 -3.80
N LEU A 58 -12.66 6.68 -4.79
CA LEU A 58 -11.58 7.66 -4.64
C LEU A 58 -11.86 8.66 -3.51
N SER A 59 -13.11 9.12 -3.41
CA SER A 59 -13.55 10.09 -2.40
C SER A 59 -13.39 9.56 -0.98
N LEU A 60 -13.63 8.27 -0.75
CA LEU A 60 -13.44 7.62 0.55
C LEU A 60 -11.95 7.47 0.85
N LEU A 61 -11.16 6.99 -0.12
CA LEU A 61 -9.71 6.86 0.04
C LEU A 61 -9.01 8.18 0.32
N GLN A 62 -9.42 9.27 -0.32
CA GLN A 62 -8.91 10.62 -0.06
C GLN A 62 -9.15 11.02 1.40
N GLN A 63 -10.36 10.78 1.93
CA GLN A 63 -10.69 11.09 3.32
C GLN A 63 -9.83 10.31 4.32
N VAL A 64 -9.67 9.00 4.12
CA VAL A 64 -8.86 8.19 5.04
C VAL A 64 -7.35 8.43 4.87
N THR A 65 -6.88 8.72 3.66
CA THR A 65 -5.47 9.10 3.39
C THR A 65 -5.12 10.39 4.13
N LEU A 66 -5.98 11.41 4.04
CA LEU A 66 -5.80 12.67 4.76
C LEU A 66 -5.70 12.43 6.28
N ARG A 67 -6.61 11.62 6.83
CA ARG A 67 -6.59 11.27 8.27
C ARG A 67 -5.30 10.55 8.66
N ALA A 68 -4.85 9.56 7.88
CA ALA A 68 -3.61 8.84 8.15
C ALA A 68 -2.39 9.77 8.14
N PHE A 69 -2.32 10.70 7.18
CA PHE A 69 -1.21 11.64 7.08
C PHE A 69 -1.20 12.64 8.24
N MET A 70 -2.38 13.14 8.65
CA MET A 70 -2.50 14.00 9.83
C MET A 70 -2.08 13.28 11.10
N ASN A 71 -2.50 12.02 11.29
CA ASN A 71 -2.17 11.24 12.49
C ASN A 71 -0.67 10.99 12.62
N ARG A 72 0.07 10.98 11.50
CA ARG A 72 1.48 10.59 11.46
C ARG A 72 2.42 11.74 11.08
N ASN A 73 1.89 12.96 10.95
CA ASN A 73 2.63 14.17 10.54
C ASN A 73 3.45 13.96 9.26
N THR A 74 2.92 13.24 8.28
CA THR A 74 3.65 12.88 7.06
C THR A 74 3.94 14.13 6.21
N PRO A 75 5.22 14.48 5.95
CA PRO A 75 5.57 15.70 5.23
C PRO A 75 5.32 15.58 3.72
N ARG A 76 4.83 16.66 3.08
CA ARG A 76 4.57 16.72 1.63
C ARG A 76 5.80 16.35 0.79
N LYS A 77 7.00 16.77 1.20
CA LYS A 77 8.27 16.47 0.50
C LYS A 77 8.52 14.96 0.32
N ALA A 78 8.03 14.13 1.24
CA ALA A 78 8.16 12.68 1.13
C ALA A 78 7.38 12.11 -0.07
N GLN A 79 6.29 12.77 -0.47
CA GLN A 79 5.49 12.36 -1.64
C GLN A 79 6.30 12.52 -2.93
N GLU A 80 6.96 13.66 -3.10
CA GLU A 80 7.78 13.95 -4.29
C GLU A 80 8.91 12.95 -4.45
N GLU A 81 9.57 12.57 -3.35
CA GLU A 81 10.65 11.59 -3.38
C GLU A 81 10.15 10.18 -3.71
N VAL A 82 9.10 9.69 -3.04
CA VAL A 82 8.60 8.33 -3.24
C VAL A 82 8.02 8.11 -4.65
N PHE A 83 7.50 9.16 -5.29
CA PHE A 83 6.98 9.08 -6.66
C PHE A 83 7.99 9.45 -7.74
N SER A 84 9.26 9.62 -7.39
CA SER A 84 10.29 10.01 -8.35
C SER A 84 10.88 8.78 -9.07
N PRO A 85 11.23 8.90 -10.37
CA PRO A 85 11.97 7.86 -11.08
C PRO A 85 13.25 7.44 -10.36
N GLU A 86 13.95 8.39 -9.73
CA GLU A 86 15.20 8.16 -8.98
C GLU A 86 14.99 7.26 -7.77
N PHE A 87 13.78 7.22 -7.19
CA PHE A 87 13.44 6.31 -6.11
C PHE A 87 13.23 4.88 -6.62
N TRP A 88 12.53 4.70 -7.75
CA TRP A 88 12.21 3.35 -8.26
C TRP A 88 13.35 2.72 -9.05
N ASP A 89 14.25 3.53 -9.59
CA ASP A 89 15.46 3.07 -10.27
C ASP A 89 16.64 2.85 -9.33
N ASP A 90 16.52 3.18 -8.04
CA ASP A 90 17.58 2.96 -7.07
C ASP A 90 18.02 1.48 -7.09
N PRO A 91 19.30 1.19 -7.44
CA PRO A 91 19.77 -0.18 -7.58
C PRO A 91 19.67 -1.01 -6.29
N ALA A 92 19.78 -0.37 -5.13
CA ALA A 92 19.67 -1.05 -3.84
C ALA A 92 18.21 -1.43 -3.55
N LEU A 93 17.24 -0.55 -3.81
CA LEU A 93 15.82 -0.87 -3.66
C LEU A 93 15.37 -1.96 -4.64
N GLN A 94 15.80 -1.87 -5.90
CA GLN A 94 15.58 -2.91 -6.91
C GLN A 94 16.15 -4.26 -6.45
N GLY A 95 17.36 -4.28 -5.91
CA GLY A 95 17.99 -5.48 -5.36
C GLY A 95 17.21 -6.08 -4.17
N ARG A 96 16.76 -5.24 -3.23
CA ARG A 96 15.95 -5.66 -2.08
C ARG A 96 14.60 -6.23 -2.52
N TRP A 97 13.94 -5.62 -3.51
CA TRP A 97 12.67 -6.09 -4.05
C TRP A 97 12.80 -7.47 -4.69
N ARG A 98 13.77 -7.66 -5.60
CA ARG A 98 14.03 -8.98 -6.22
C ARG A 98 14.37 -10.04 -5.18
N LEU A 99 15.17 -9.70 -4.18
CA LEU A 99 15.50 -10.63 -3.09
C LEU A 99 14.26 -11.00 -2.27
N PHE A 100 13.39 -10.03 -1.97
CA PHE A 100 12.14 -10.28 -1.28
C PHE A 100 11.26 -11.28 -2.05
N LEU A 101 10.98 -11.03 -3.33
CA LEU A 101 10.18 -11.93 -4.16
C LEU A 101 10.77 -13.34 -4.23
N ARG A 102 12.09 -13.44 -4.44
CA ARG A 102 12.78 -14.75 -4.48
C ARG A 102 12.64 -15.53 -3.18
N ARG A 103 12.68 -14.86 -2.03
CA ARG A 103 12.60 -15.52 -0.71
C ARG A 103 11.18 -15.92 -0.34
N THR A 104 10.17 -15.19 -0.81
CA THR A 104 8.77 -15.43 -0.46
C THR A 104 8.04 -16.28 -1.51
N GLY A 105 8.52 -16.32 -2.75
CA GLY A 105 7.86 -17.02 -3.86
C GLY A 105 6.56 -16.35 -4.31
N LEU A 106 6.34 -15.09 -3.92
CA LEU A 106 5.13 -14.35 -4.23
C LEU A 106 5.14 -13.81 -5.66
N ASP A 107 3.95 -13.74 -6.27
CA ASP A 107 3.78 -13.26 -7.64
C ASP A 107 3.51 -11.76 -7.68
N ALA A 108 4.41 -11.02 -8.31
CA ALA A 108 4.35 -9.58 -8.53
C ALA A 108 5.37 -9.17 -9.62
N PRO A 109 5.29 -7.95 -10.17
CA PRO A 109 6.27 -7.48 -11.14
C PRO A 109 7.71 -7.58 -10.61
N GLN A 110 8.59 -8.24 -11.37
CA GLN A 110 9.99 -8.43 -10.99
C GLN A 110 10.78 -7.10 -10.94
N ASN A 111 10.38 -6.13 -11.76
CA ASN A 111 10.95 -4.80 -11.77
C ASN A 111 10.17 -3.91 -10.79
N LEU A 112 10.87 -3.33 -9.80
CA LEU A 112 10.26 -2.44 -8.80
C LEU A 112 9.61 -1.21 -9.45
N ARG A 113 10.19 -0.69 -10.55
CA ARG A 113 9.62 0.41 -11.33
C ARG A 113 8.20 0.10 -11.79
N THR A 114 7.98 -1.05 -12.41
CA THR A 114 6.67 -1.45 -12.93
C THR A 114 5.63 -1.55 -11.81
N LEU A 115 6.02 -2.09 -10.66
CA LEU A 115 5.17 -2.11 -9.48
C LEU A 115 4.83 -0.69 -9.03
N MET A 116 5.85 0.16 -8.86
CA MET A 116 5.66 1.49 -8.33
C MET A 116 4.90 2.44 -9.26
N GLU A 117 5.04 2.28 -10.58
CA GLU A 117 4.20 2.97 -11.58
C GLU A 117 2.71 2.62 -11.39
N THR A 118 2.41 1.34 -11.14
CA THR A 118 1.04 0.90 -10.83
C THR A 118 0.55 1.51 -9.52
N LEU A 119 1.36 1.44 -8.46
CA LEU A 119 1.02 2.01 -7.16
C LEU A 119 0.83 3.53 -7.26
N ALA A 120 1.64 4.22 -8.06
CA ALA A 120 1.51 5.67 -8.26
C ALA A 120 0.24 6.05 -9.01
N GLY A 121 -0.13 5.30 -10.06
CA GLY A 121 -1.40 5.50 -10.76
C GLY A 121 -2.62 5.37 -9.85
N PHE A 122 -2.52 4.54 -8.81
CA PHE A 122 -3.54 4.41 -7.78
C PHE A 122 -3.46 5.50 -6.69
N LEU A 123 -2.27 5.70 -6.09
CA LEU A 123 -2.07 6.51 -4.89
C LEU A 123 -2.03 8.02 -5.16
N GLN A 124 -1.44 8.47 -6.28
CA GLN A 124 -1.33 9.91 -6.56
C GLN A 124 -2.70 10.61 -6.65
N PRO A 125 -3.74 10.04 -7.29
CA PRO A 125 -5.08 10.61 -7.27
C PRO A 125 -5.65 10.83 -5.87
N THR A 126 -5.22 10.07 -4.85
CA THR A 126 -5.70 10.26 -3.47
C THR A 126 -5.13 11.51 -2.79
N LEU A 127 -4.11 12.13 -3.39
CA LEU A 127 -3.51 13.39 -2.95
C LEU A 127 -4.15 14.63 -3.62
N GLY A 128 -4.94 14.41 -4.66
CA GLY A 128 -5.57 15.45 -5.47
C GLY A 128 -6.91 15.94 -4.92
N PRO A 129 -7.62 16.80 -5.68
CA PRO A 129 -8.96 17.26 -5.31
C PRO A 129 -9.96 16.11 -5.29
N SER A 130 -11.04 16.28 -4.51
CA SER A 130 -12.11 15.28 -4.42
C SER A 130 -12.73 15.01 -5.79
N ALA A 131 -12.87 13.73 -6.14
CA ALA A 131 -13.50 13.30 -7.37
C ALA A 131 -14.30 12.00 -7.17
N ALA A 132 -15.43 11.89 -7.86
CA ALA A 132 -16.19 10.65 -7.93
C ALA A 132 -15.56 9.75 -8.99
N LYS A 133 -14.67 8.85 -8.56
CA LYS A 133 -14.06 7.83 -9.41
C LYS A 133 -13.96 6.52 -8.64
N THR A 134 -14.02 5.43 -9.38
CA THR A 134 -13.91 4.08 -8.84
C THR A 134 -12.67 3.41 -9.41
N TRP A 135 -11.81 2.86 -8.55
CA TRP A 135 -10.70 2.03 -8.99
C TRP A 135 -11.24 0.68 -9.44
N VAL A 136 -10.93 0.29 -10.67
CA VAL A 136 -11.36 -1.00 -11.23
C VAL A 136 -10.12 -1.90 -11.36
N PRO A 137 -9.96 -2.92 -10.51
CA PRO A 137 -8.74 -3.74 -10.44
C PRO A 137 -8.44 -4.44 -11.78
N GLU A 138 -9.47 -4.89 -12.51
CA GLU A 138 -9.32 -5.55 -13.82
C GLU A 138 -8.76 -4.62 -14.90
N ARG A 139 -8.94 -3.30 -14.73
CA ARG A 139 -8.44 -2.28 -15.66
C ARG A 139 -7.15 -1.61 -15.17
N GLY A 140 -6.79 -1.78 -13.89
CA GLY A 140 -5.63 -1.17 -13.28
C GLY A 140 -5.65 0.36 -13.31
N ASN A 141 -6.82 0.99 -13.30
CA ASN A 141 -6.97 2.45 -13.32
C ASN A 141 -8.29 2.94 -12.70
N TRP A 142 -8.35 4.24 -12.45
CA TRP A 142 -9.56 4.94 -11.98
C TRP A 142 -10.53 5.21 -13.13
N GLN A 143 -11.77 4.76 -12.97
CA GLN A 143 -12.87 4.99 -13.90
C GLN A 143 -13.81 6.07 -13.39
N ASN A 144 -14.37 6.86 -14.31
CA ASN A 144 -15.46 7.77 -13.98
C ASN A 144 -16.74 6.95 -13.70
N PRO A 145 -17.72 7.52 -12.97
CA PRO A 145 -19.00 6.89 -12.78
C PRO A 145 -19.62 6.64 -14.16
N SER A 146 -20.25 5.48 -14.35
CA SER A 146 -21.02 5.26 -15.57
C SER A 146 -22.19 6.26 -15.59
N PRO A 147 -22.49 6.87 -16.75
CA PRO A 147 -23.57 7.84 -16.90
C PRO A 147 -24.96 7.24 -16.65
#